data_AF-A0A2T2RZQ7-F1
#
_entry.id   AF-A0A2T2RZQ7-F1
#
_cell.length_a   1.000
_cell.length_b   1.000
_cell.length_c   1.000
_cell.angle_alpha   90.00
_cell.angle_beta   90.00
_cell.angle_gamma   90.00
#
_symmetry.space_group_name_H-M   'P 1'
#
loop_
_entity.id
_entity.type
_entity.pdbx_description
1 polymer ?
#
loop_
_entity_poly.entity_id
_entity_poly.type
_entity_poly.pdbx_seq_one_letter_code
_entity_poly.pdbx_strand_id
1 'polypeptide(L)' 'MPQPSTGRPAHNHRRILNGIFWILRTGAPWRELPWHYGP' A
#
# COMPACT_ATOMS: atom_id res chain seq x y z
N MET A 1 -27.11 7.70 -8.70
CA MET A 1 -27.28 6.23 -8.75
C MET A 1 -26.22 5.62 -7.83
N PRO A 2 -26.56 4.74 -6.88
CA PRO A 2 -25.55 4.10 -6.04
C PRO A 2 -24.72 3.17 -6.92
N GLN A 3 -23.40 3.32 -6.88
CA GLN A 3 -22.51 2.46 -7.66
C GLN A 3 -22.59 1.02 -7.12
N PRO A 4 -22.67 0.00 -7.98
CA PRO A 4 -22.67 -1.39 -7.55
C PRO A 4 -21.36 -1.67 -6.80
N SER A 5 -21.44 -2.41 -5.69
CA SER A 5 -20.30 -2.79 -4.86
C SER A 5 -19.47 -3.86 -5.59
N THR A 6 -18.75 -3.45 -6.63
CA THR A 6 -17.88 -4.32 -7.41
C THR A 6 -16.65 -4.69 -6.59
N GLY A 7 -16.72 -5.81 -5.87
CA GLY A 7 -15.58 -6.44 -5.18
C GLY A 7 -15.12 -5.73 -3.91
N ARG A 8 -14.23 -6.41 -3.16
CA ARG A 8 -13.59 -5.89 -1.93
C ARG A 8 -13.13 -4.45 -2.16
N PRO A 9 -13.37 -3.52 -1.21
CA PRO A 9 -12.88 -2.15 -1.34
C PRO A 9 -11.39 -2.23 -1.67
N ALA A 10 -10.97 -1.58 -2.77
CA ALA A 10 -9.59 -1.59 -3.19
C ALA A 10 -8.75 -1.13 -1.99
N HIS A 11 -8.05 -2.09 -1.35
CA HIS A 11 -7.09 -1.76 -0.32
C HIS A 11 -6.18 -0.70 -0.92
N ASN A 12 -5.90 0.37 -0.17
CA ASN A 12 -5.18 1.53 -0.67
C ASN A 12 -3.90 1.10 -1.40
N HIS A 13 -3.95 0.88 -2.73
CA HIS A 13 -2.81 0.45 -3.54
C HIS A 13 -1.68 1.47 -3.42
N ARG A 14 -2.04 2.73 -3.12
CA ARG A 14 -1.14 3.82 -2.76
C ARG A 14 -0.24 3.50 -1.56
N ARG A 15 -0.71 2.78 -0.54
CA ARG A 15 0.11 2.39 0.61
C ARG A 15 1.20 1.39 0.21
N ILE A 16 0.83 0.37 -0.58
CA ILE A 16 1.77 -0.64 -1.10
C ILE A 16 2.81 0.03 -2.00
N LEU A 17 2.37 0.88 -2.93
CA LEU A 17 3.27 1.62 -3.81
C LEU A 17 4.19 2.57 -3.06
N ASN A 18 3.69 3.29 -2.05
CA ASN A 18 4.52 4.15 -1.21
C ASN A 18 5.56 3.34 -0.42
N GLY A 19 5.21 2.14 0.04
CA GLY A 19 6.16 1.25 0.71
C GLY A 19 7.27 0.74 -0.21
N ILE A 20 6.91 0.35 -1.44
CA ILE A 20 7.89 0.01 -2.49
C ILE A 20 8.82 1.22 -2.75
N PHE A 21 8.25 2.41 -2.91
CA PHE A 21 9.03 3.62 -3.19
C PHE A 21 9.99 3.99 -2.05
N TRP A 22 9.55 3.79 -0.80
CA TRP A 22 10.39 4.00 0.38
C TRP A 22 11.55 3.02 0.42
N ILE A 23 11.33 1.73 0.13
CA ILE A 23 12.38 0.71 0.06
C ILE A 23 13.37 1.01 -1.05
N LEU A 24 12.87 1.37 -2.25
CA LEU A 24 13.73 1.75 -3.37
C LEU A 24 14.56 3.00 -3.07
N ARG A 25 14.03 3.95 -2.31
CA ARG A 25 14.74 5.19 -1.94
C ARG A 25 15.70 5.02 -0.77
N THR A 26 15.37 4.18 0.19
CA THR A 26 16.14 4.00 1.44
C THR A 26 17.12 2.83 1.34
N GLY A 27 16.88 1.88 0.42
CA GLY A 27 17.62 0.62 0.32
C GLY A 27 17.34 -0.34 1.48
N ALA A 28 16.38 -0.01 2.34
CA ALA A 28 16.08 -0.76 3.55
C ALA A 28 15.32 -2.06 3.21
N PRO A 29 15.59 -3.17 3.92
CA PRO A 29 14.89 -4.42 3.70
C PRO A 29 13.39 -4.27 3.99
N TRP A 30 12.56 -5.08 3.32
CA TRP A 30 11.10 -5.13 3.50
C TRP A 30 10.62 -5.27 4.95
N ARG A 31 11.50 -5.76 5.83
CA ARG A 31 11.27 -5.96 7.27
C ARG A 31 11.26 -4.67 8.09
N GLU A 32 11.93 -3.63 7.57
CA GLU A 32 11.94 -2.28 8.14
C GLU A 32 10.77 -1.45 7.61
N LEU A 33 9.93 -2.01 6.73
CA LEU A 33 8.82 -1.27 6.16
C LEU A 33 7.84 -0.88 7.27
N PRO A 34 7.60 0.42 7.48
CA PRO A 34 6.73 0.85 8.54
C PRO A 34 5.29 0.33 8.38
N TRP A 35 4.68 -0.07 9.50
CA TRP A 35 3.32 -0.58 9.62
C TRP A 35 2.19 0.34 9.14
N HIS A 36 2.52 1.52 8.65
CA HIS A 36 1.56 2.44 7.99
C HIS A 36 1.49 2.25 6.46
N TYR A 37 2.47 1.58 5.84
CA TYR A 37 2.46 1.25 4.40
C TYR A 37 1.80 -0.11 4.09
N GLY A 38 1.56 -0.93 5.11
CA GLY A 38 0.71 -2.13 5.04
C GLY A 38 -0.45 -2.00 6.04
N PRO A 39 -1.60 -2.66 5.82
CA PRO A 39 -2.58 -2.94 6.86
C PRO A 39 -2.12 -4.08 7.78
#